data_AF-A0AAW3PKI0-F1
#
_entry.id   AF-A0AAW3PKI0-F1
#
_cell.length_a   1.000
_cell.length_b   1.000
_cell.length_c   1.000
_cell.angle_alpha   90.00
_cell.angle_beta   90.00
_cell.angle_gamma   90.00
#
_symmetry.space_group_name_H-M   'P 1'
#
loop_
_entity.id
_entity.type
_entity.pdbx_description
1 polymer ?
#
loop_
_entity_poly.entity_id
_entity_poly.type
_entity_poly.pdbx_seq_one_letter_code
_entity_poly.pdbx_strand_id
1 'polypeptide(L)'
;MFDILGHRDPEMTLNYILSDPDLQDEIRKIATETNMAISKSVVESASRNGGPAGPEVADLVQRVAARSAESEMGVDSMNEAAEILSMNGQVTMIKPGVLCTKTAKQHGPCTKKAGIPDIGNCSAGCSHRLEHAAASSDCVKAIERILTEISPPDHAMMRGWWQSQLVNQLRKFPAVRLRYLSDDRVRSALAGVDAAVLDSMTSTAEEHSGAVAA
;
A
#
# COMPACT_ATOMS: atom_id res chain seq x y z
N MET A 1 -5.23 14.43 35.93
CA MET A 1 -5.35 15.07 34.60
C MET A 1 -6.74 14.88 33.99
N PHE A 2 -7.40 13.72 34.17
CA PHE A 2 -8.80 13.50 33.73
C PHE A 2 -9.88 14.23 34.57
N ASP A 3 -9.64 14.47 35.86
CA ASP A 3 -10.60 15.19 36.73
C ASP A 3 -10.69 16.70 36.50
N ILE A 4 -9.74 17.31 35.78
CA ILE A 4 -9.73 18.78 35.53
C ILE A 4 -10.74 19.16 34.44
N LEU A 5 -11.08 18.22 33.55
CA LEU A 5 -12.04 18.45 32.46
C LEU A 5 -13.45 17.90 32.76
N GLY A 6 -13.67 17.24 33.91
CA GLY A 6 -14.97 16.69 34.27
C GLY A 6 -15.47 15.55 33.36
N HIS A 7 -14.59 14.95 32.57
CA HIS A 7 -14.93 13.90 31.61
C HIS A 7 -14.80 12.52 32.25
N ARG A 8 -15.91 11.76 32.28
CA ARG A 8 -15.94 10.35 32.73
C ARG A 8 -15.38 9.38 31.69
N ASP A 9 -15.16 9.85 30.45
CA ASP A 9 -14.79 9.02 29.31
C ASP A 9 -13.90 9.81 28.31
N PRO A 10 -12.75 9.28 27.85
CA PRO A 10 -11.96 9.89 26.77
C PRO A 10 -12.74 10.15 25.47
N GLU A 11 -13.80 9.41 25.16
CA GLU A 11 -14.65 9.65 23.98
C GLU A 11 -15.36 11.02 24.01
N MET A 12 -15.75 11.51 25.21
CA MET A 12 -16.33 12.85 25.36
C MET A 12 -15.31 13.94 25.01
N THR A 13 -14.03 13.73 25.37
CA THR A 13 -12.95 14.69 25.06
C THR A 13 -12.68 14.76 23.56
N LEU A 14 -12.73 13.63 22.86
CA LEU A 14 -12.62 13.58 21.39
C LEU A 14 -13.76 14.33 20.71
N ASN A 15 -14.99 14.20 21.20
CA ASN A 15 -16.13 14.94 20.65
C ASN A 15 -15.96 16.46 20.80
N TYR A 16 -15.40 16.95 21.91
CA TYR A 16 -15.12 18.38 22.06
C TYR A 16 -14.07 18.89 21.07
N ILE A 17 -12.98 18.14 20.89
CA ILE A 17 -11.92 18.46 19.92
C ILE A 17 -12.49 18.48 18.49
N LEU A 18 -13.41 17.57 18.18
CA LEU A 18 -14.08 17.51 16.89
C LEU A 18 -15.29 18.45 16.77
N SER A 19 -15.67 19.20 17.80
CA SER A 19 -16.79 20.15 17.74
C SER A 19 -16.35 21.57 17.37
N ASP A 20 -15.06 21.87 17.48
CA ASP A 20 -14.49 23.16 17.10
C ASP A 20 -14.21 23.19 15.58
N PRO A 21 -14.90 24.06 14.81
CA PRO A 21 -14.73 24.14 13.36
C PRO A 21 -13.31 24.59 12.95
N ASP A 22 -12.65 25.44 13.74
CA ASP A 22 -11.31 25.94 13.41
C ASP A 22 -10.30 24.80 13.52
N LEU A 23 -10.42 23.98 14.58
CA LEU A 23 -9.61 22.76 14.74
C LEU A 23 -9.90 21.72 13.65
N GLN A 24 -11.15 21.55 13.23
CA GLN A 24 -11.47 20.66 12.11
C GLN A 24 -10.78 21.09 10.82
N ASP A 25 -10.76 22.40 10.54
CA ASP A 25 -10.14 22.94 9.34
C ASP A 25 -8.61 22.82 9.39
N GLU A 26 -8.00 23.03 10.55
CA GLU A 26 -6.57 22.78 10.76
C GLU A 26 -6.22 21.29 10.56
N ILE A 27 -7.01 20.38 11.13
CA ILE A 27 -6.82 18.93 10.95
C ILE A 27 -6.92 18.54 9.47
N ARG A 28 -7.93 19.06 8.76
CA ARG A 28 -8.10 18.81 7.32
C ARG A 28 -6.90 19.31 6.53
N LYS A 29 -6.44 20.52 6.82
CA LYS A 29 -5.27 21.12 6.17
C LYS A 29 -4.01 20.28 6.38
N ILE A 30 -3.72 19.89 7.62
CA ILE A 30 -2.57 19.03 7.94
C ILE A 30 -2.67 17.68 7.24
N ALA A 31 -3.85 17.07 7.21
CA ALA A 31 -4.06 15.79 6.52
C ALA A 31 -3.79 15.92 5.01
N THR A 32 -4.31 16.97 4.37
CA THR A 32 -4.09 17.25 2.94
C THR A 32 -2.61 17.47 2.64
N GLU A 33 -1.91 18.29 3.43
CA GLU A 33 -0.48 18.56 3.26
C GLU A 33 0.37 17.30 3.45
N THR A 34 0.02 16.50 4.47
CA THR A 34 0.68 15.21 4.74
C THR A 34 0.50 14.24 3.58
N ASN A 35 -0.74 14.09 3.08
CA ASN A 35 -1.04 13.21 1.96
C ASN A 35 -0.32 13.67 0.68
N MET A 36 -0.19 14.98 0.47
CA MET A 36 0.57 15.53 -0.66
C MET A 36 2.06 15.19 -0.56
N ALA A 37 2.67 15.38 0.61
CA ALA A 37 4.07 15.06 0.85
C ALA A 37 4.37 13.57 0.63
N ILE A 38 3.49 12.69 1.11
CA ILE A 38 3.62 11.25 0.88
C ILE A 38 3.48 10.94 -0.61
N SER A 39 2.49 11.53 -1.30
CA SER A 39 2.26 11.31 -2.73
C SER A 39 3.45 11.74 -3.58
N LYS A 40 4.14 12.82 -3.19
CA LYS A 40 5.39 13.23 -3.82
C LYS A 40 6.49 12.18 -3.67
N SER A 41 6.69 11.66 -2.45
CA SER A 41 7.66 10.58 -2.20
C SER A 41 7.33 9.30 -2.99
N VAL A 42 6.05 9.00 -3.16
CA VAL A 42 5.57 7.90 -4.01
C VAL A 42 5.94 8.13 -5.47
N VAL A 43 5.69 9.34 -6.00
CA VAL A 43 6.02 9.73 -7.37
C VAL A 43 7.53 9.65 -7.62
N GLU A 44 8.34 10.15 -6.70
CA GLU A 44 9.81 10.07 -6.76
C GLU A 44 10.32 8.61 -6.83
N SER A 45 9.58 7.68 -6.22
CA SER A 45 9.92 6.26 -6.19
C SER A 45 9.02 5.40 -7.10
N ALA A 46 8.43 5.98 -8.14
CA ALA A 46 7.42 5.32 -9.00
C ALA A 46 7.83 3.93 -9.49
N SER A 47 9.09 3.75 -9.95
CA SER A 47 9.63 2.48 -10.45
C SER A 47 9.86 1.41 -9.37
N ARG A 48 9.89 1.80 -8.09
CA ARG A 48 10.19 0.90 -6.95
C ARG A 48 8.97 0.65 -6.06
N ASN A 49 7.86 1.33 -6.32
CA ASN A 49 6.63 1.08 -5.59
C ASN A 49 6.11 -0.33 -5.86
N GLY A 50 5.44 -0.87 -4.86
CA GLY A 50 4.79 -2.17 -4.93
C GLY A 50 3.27 -2.04 -4.98
N GLY A 51 2.63 -3.20 -4.93
CA GLY A 51 1.18 -3.34 -4.97
C GLY A 51 0.61 -3.25 -6.39
N PRO A 52 -0.64 -3.68 -6.59
CA PRO A 52 -1.29 -3.66 -7.89
C PRO A 52 -1.43 -2.26 -8.52
N ALA A 53 -1.46 -1.19 -7.72
CA ALA A 53 -1.55 0.18 -8.23
C ALA A 53 -0.18 0.77 -8.65
N GLY A 54 0.94 0.07 -8.40
CA GLY A 54 2.29 0.55 -8.73
C GLY A 54 2.49 0.92 -10.21
N PRO A 55 2.09 0.05 -11.16
CA PRO A 55 2.20 0.36 -12.59
C PRO A 55 1.42 1.62 -13.00
N GLU A 56 0.21 1.82 -12.48
CA GLU A 56 -0.59 3.01 -12.80
C GLU A 56 0.12 4.31 -12.38
N VAL A 57 0.89 4.27 -11.29
CA VAL A 57 1.71 5.40 -10.83
C VAL A 57 2.91 5.62 -11.74
N ALA A 58 3.59 4.55 -12.15
CA ALA A 58 4.70 4.65 -13.11
C ALA A 58 4.23 5.26 -14.44
N ASP A 59 3.09 4.81 -14.94
CA ASP A 59 2.46 5.35 -16.15
C ASP A 59 2.07 6.82 -15.99
N LEU A 60 1.54 7.20 -14.81
CA LEU A 60 1.22 8.60 -14.51
C LEU A 60 2.46 9.48 -14.61
N VAL A 61 3.57 9.07 -13.98
CA VAL A 61 4.84 9.79 -14.03
C VAL A 61 5.34 9.92 -15.47
N GLN A 62 5.29 8.85 -16.25
CA GLN A 62 5.72 8.88 -17.64
C GLN A 62 4.86 9.82 -18.49
N ARG A 63 3.53 9.83 -18.29
CA ARG A 63 2.62 10.74 -19.00
C ARG A 63 2.89 12.20 -18.68
N VAL A 64 3.15 12.51 -17.41
CA VAL A 64 3.45 13.88 -16.98
C VAL A 64 4.79 14.33 -17.56
N ALA A 65 5.84 13.50 -17.47
CA ALA A 65 7.15 13.78 -18.04
C ALA A 65 7.08 14.02 -19.57
N ALA A 66 6.36 13.17 -20.28
CA ALA A 66 6.19 13.28 -21.73
C ALA A 66 5.49 14.57 -22.16
N ARG A 67 4.49 15.02 -21.38
CA ARG A 67 3.78 16.29 -21.65
C ARG A 67 4.68 17.51 -21.40
N SER A 68 5.54 17.45 -20.39
CA SER A 68 6.47 18.54 -20.06
C SER A 68 7.66 18.62 -21.03
N ALA A 69 7.82 17.64 -21.94
CA ALA A 69 8.98 17.48 -22.82
C ALA A 69 10.32 17.40 -22.04
N GLU A 70 10.26 16.94 -20.79
CA GLU A 70 11.42 16.78 -19.92
C GLU A 70 11.91 15.33 -19.97
N SER A 71 13.23 15.13 -20.08
CA SER A 71 13.84 13.80 -19.97
C SER A 71 13.87 13.27 -18.53
N GLU A 72 13.82 14.18 -17.55
CA GLU A 72 13.75 13.90 -16.12
C GLU A 72 12.68 14.81 -15.51
N MET A 73 11.85 14.30 -14.60
CA MET A 73 10.78 15.11 -14.01
C MET A 73 11.37 16.28 -13.21
N GLY A 74 11.07 17.50 -13.64
CA GLY A 74 11.30 18.71 -12.87
C GLY A 74 10.43 18.78 -11.61
N VAL A 75 10.71 19.75 -10.75
CA VAL A 75 9.95 19.96 -9.49
C VAL A 75 8.47 20.21 -9.76
N ASP A 76 8.14 20.97 -10.81
CA ASP A 76 6.76 21.29 -11.15
C ASP A 76 6.01 20.06 -11.68
N SER A 77 6.64 19.29 -12.57
CA SER A 77 6.14 17.99 -13.06
C SER A 77 5.92 16.99 -11.92
N MET A 78 6.82 16.94 -10.93
CA MET A 78 6.66 16.11 -9.72
C MET A 78 5.47 16.54 -8.86
N ASN A 79 5.33 17.85 -8.62
CA ASN A 79 4.22 18.37 -7.82
C ASN A 79 2.88 18.10 -8.53
N GLU A 80 2.81 18.30 -9.85
CA GLU A 80 1.60 18.01 -10.61
C GLU A 80 1.25 16.51 -10.58
N ALA A 81 2.23 15.63 -10.76
CA ALA A 81 2.01 14.19 -10.65
C ALA A 81 1.52 13.81 -9.24
N ALA A 82 2.07 14.43 -8.19
CA ALA A 82 1.64 14.21 -6.81
C ALA A 82 0.22 14.75 -6.56
N GLU A 83 -0.16 15.88 -7.15
CA GLU A 83 -1.51 16.43 -7.09
C GLU A 83 -2.53 15.50 -7.77
N ILE A 84 -2.20 15.01 -8.97
CA ILE A 84 -3.05 14.06 -9.70
C ILE A 84 -3.19 12.75 -8.91
N LEU A 85 -2.07 12.17 -8.45
CA LEU A 85 -2.07 10.93 -7.70
C LEU A 85 -2.87 11.08 -6.40
N SER A 86 -2.59 12.15 -5.65
CA SER A 86 -3.24 12.41 -4.37
C SER A 86 -4.71 12.80 -4.51
N MET A 87 -5.16 13.14 -5.73
CA MET A 87 -6.45 13.78 -5.99
C MET A 87 -6.62 15.05 -5.15
N ASN A 88 -5.58 15.89 -5.11
CA ASN A 88 -5.48 17.05 -4.21
C ASN A 88 -5.54 16.67 -2.71
N GLY A 89 -4.78 15.63 -2.32
CA GLY A 89 -4.60 15.20 -0.94
C GLY A 89 -5.71 14.30 -0.36
N GLN A 90 -6.55 13.68 -1.20
CA GLN A 90 -7.58 12.72 -0.81
C GLN A 90 -7.12 11.26 -0.78
N VAL A 91 -5.92 10.94 -1.29
CA VAL A 91 -5.33 9.62 -1.10
C VAL A 91 -5.20 9.33 0.39
N THR A 92 -5.74 8.19 0.80
CA THR A 92 -5.77 7.79 2.20
C THR A 92 -4.64 6.79 2.46
N MET A 93 -3.77 7.10 3.43
CA MET A 93 -2.87 6.12 3.99
C MET A 93 -3.67 5.11 4.83
N ILE A 94 -3.67 3.84 4.41
CA ILE A 94 -4.41 2.77 5.09
C ILE A 94 -3.59 2.22 6.26
N LYS A 95 -2.27 2.07 6.05
CA LYS A 95 -1.27 1.62 7.02
C LYS A 95 0.07 2.30 6.69
N PRO A 96 1.04 2.34 7.62
CA PRO A 96 2.38 2.85 7.30
C PRO A 96 2.93 2.20 6.02
N GLY A 97 3.23 3.03 5.02
CA GLY A 97 3.73 2.57 3.72
C GLY A 97 2.70 1.97 2.77
N VAL A 98 1.40 1.97 3.10
CA VAL A 98 0.31 1.46 2.24
C VAL A 98 -0.71 2.56 1.96
N LEU A 99 -0.86 2.92 0.69
CA LEU A 99 -1.81 3.93 0.24
C LEU A 99 -2.96 3.28 -0.53
N CYS A 100 -4.13 3.92 -0.44
CA CYS A 100 -5.27 3.59 -1.29
C CYS A 100 -5.46 4.67 -2.35
N THR A 101 -5.39 4.28 -3.62
CA THR A 101 -5.62 5.15 -4.78
C THR A 101 -7.10 5.21 -5.19
N LYS A 102 -7.99 4.53 -4.44
CA LYS A 102 -9.42 4.45 -4.74
C LYS A 102 -10.08 5.80 -4.56
N THR A 103 -10.83 6.23 -5.57
CA THR A 103 -11.65 7.46 -5.50
C THR A 103 -12.99 7.21 -4.78
N ALA A 104 -13.66 8.27 -4.31
CA ALA A 104 -14.94 8.15 -3.60
C ALA A 104 -16.05 7.44 -4.40
N LYS A 105 -15.98 7.46 -5.74
CA LYS A 105 -16.96 6.85 -6.64
C LYS A 105 -16.60 5.42 -7.08
N GLN A 106 -15.41 4.94 -6.70
CA GLN A 106 -14.94 3.62 -7.09
C GLN A 106 -15.27 2.56 -6.05
N HIS A 107 -15.47 1.33 -6.54
CA HIS A 107 -15.62 0.15 -5.70
C HIS A 107 -14.26 -0.53 -5.51
N GLY A 108 -14.05 -1.06 -4.31
CA GLY A 108 -12.93 -1.94 -4.01
C GLY A 108 -13.43 -3.15 -3.21
N PRO A 109 -12.66 -4.25 -3.14
CA PRO A 109 -13.04 -5.45 -2.40
C PRO A 109 -13.32 -5.19 -0.91
N CYS A 110 -12.73 -4.12 -0.35
CA CYS A 110 -12.95 -3.72 1.03
C CYS A 110 -14.31 -3.06 1.28
N THR A 111 -15.03 -2.59 0.26
CA THR A 111 -16.28 -1.84 0.43
C THR A 111 -17.44 -2.46 -0.32
N LYS A 112 -18.57 -2.67 0.38
CA LYS A 112 -19.83 -3.17 -0.24
C LYS A 112 -20.53 -2.16 -1.15
N LYS A 113 -20.25 -0.86 -0.98
CA LYS A 113 -20.75 0.27 -1.79
C LYS A 113 -19.60 1.24 -2.06
N ALA A 114 -19.69 2.04 -3.12
CA ALA A 114 -18.76 3.14 -3.35
C ALA A 114 -18.68 4.06 -2.12
N GLY A 115 -17.47 4.47 -1.75
CA GLY A 115 -17.24 5.31 -0.58
C GLY A 115 -15.93 5.00 0.15
N ILE A 116 -15.88 5.40 1.42
CA ILE A 116 -14.68 5.36 2.27
C ILE A 116 -14.13 3.93 2.37
N PRO A 117 -12.82 3.70 2.13
CA PRO A 117 -12.21 2.38 2.27
C PRO A 117 -12.36 1.81 3.69
N ASP A 118 -12.78 0.54 3.79
CA ASP A 118 -12.68 -0.20 5.04
C ASP A 118 -11.24 -0.71 5.23
N ILE A 119 -10.51 -0.05 6.13
CA ILE A 119 -9.10 -0.36 6.44
C ILE A 119 -8.94 -1.79 6.97
N GLY A 120 -9.93 -2.31 7.70
CA GLY A 120 -9.91 -3.66 8.27
C GLY A 120 -9.95 -4.75 7.19
N ASN A 121 -10.64 -4.48 6.09
CA ASN A 121 -10.82 -5.41 4.97
C ASN A 121 -9.86 -5.15 3.78
N CYS A 122 -8.83 -4.31 3.96
CA CYS A 122 -7.87 -4.03 2.90
C CYS A 122 -6.96 -5.24 2.60
N SER A 123 -7.16 -5.87 1.44
CA SER A 123 -6.39 -7.03 0.97
C SER A 123 -5.14 -6.63 0.18
N ALA A 124 -4.12 -7.50 0.15
CA ALA A 124 -2.88 -7.25 -0.61
C ALA A 124 -3.08 -7.31 -2.14
N GLY A 125 -4.13 -7.97 -2.61
CA GLY A 125 -4.45 -8.10 -4.03
C GLY A 125 -5.46 -7.07 -4.56
N CYS A 126 -5.82 -6.05 -3.78
CA CYS A 126 -6.71 -4.99 -4.25
C CYS A 126 -6.03 -4.15 -5.33
N SER A 127 -6.71 -3.92 -6.47
CA SER A 127 -6.21 -3.09 -7.57
C SER A 127 -5.82 -1.67 -7.13
N HIS A 128 -6.53 -1.12 -6.15
CA HIS A 128 -6.31 0.24 -5.63
C HIS A 128 -5.24 0.34 -4.53
N ARG A 129 -4.50 -0.73 -4.27
CA ARG A 129 -3.50 -0.77 -3.20
C ARG A 129 -2.13 -0.48 -3.75
N LEU A 130 -1.49 0.53 -3.17
CA LEU A 130 -0.14 0.94 -3.47
C LEU A 130 0.75 0.72 -2.25
N GLU A 131 1.89 0.08 -2.45
CA GLU A 131 2.91 -0.10 -1.41
C GLU A 131 4.06 0.87 -1.71
N HIS A 132 4.37 1.75 -0.77
CA HIS A 132 5.46 2.71 -0.88
C HIS A 132 6.81 1.98 -0.90
N ALA A 133 7.75 2.38 -1.76
CA ALA A 133 9.07 1.76 -1.88
C ALA A 133 9.82 1.59 -0.54
N ALA A 134 9.73 2.59 0.35
CA ALA A 134 10.31 2.54 1.71
C ALA A 134 9.85 1.34 2.55
N ALA A 135 8.65 0.78 2.32
CA ALA A 135 8.15 -0.39 3.04
C ALA A 135 8.77 -1.71 2.56
N SER A 136 9.58 -1.69 1.50
CA SER A 136 10.19 -2.90 0.92
C SER A 136 11.14 -3.60 1.91
N SER A 137 11.96 -2.85 2.66
CA SER A 137 12.85 -3.46 3.66
C SER A 137 12.09 -4.14 4.79
N ASP A 138 10.94 -3.59 5.19
CA ASP A 138 10.11 -4.17 6.23
C ASP A 138 9.36 -5.40 5.75
N CYS A 139 8.99 -5.44 4.46
CA CYS A 139 8.49 -6.64 3.80
C CYS A 139 9.52 -7.78 3.87
N VAL A 140 10.78 -7.50 3.54
CA VAL A 140 11.88 -8.48 3.62
C VAL A 140 12.05 -9.01 5.05
N LYS A 141 12.10 -8.12 6.05
CA LYS A 141 12.19 -8.53 7.46
C LYS A 141 11.00 -9.38 7.90
N ALA A 142 9.79 -9.03 7.44
CA ALA A 142 8.58 -9.80 7.74
C ALA A 142 8.64 -11.21 7.15
N ILE A 143 9.14 -11.36 5.91
CA ILE A 143 9.33 -12.67 5.28
C ILE A 143 10.30 -13.54 6.09
N GLU A 144 11.47 -13.02 6.45
CA GLU A 144 12.45 -13.79 7.24
C GLU A 144 11.90 -14.22 8.61
N ARG A 145 11.11 -13.34 9.26
CA ARG A 145 10.42 -13.70 10.50
C ARG A 145 9.42 -14.84 10.26
N ILE A 146 8.59 -14.75 9.23
CA ILE A 146 7.61 -15.80 8.90
C ILE A 146 8.31 -17.14 8.62
N LEU A 147 9.44 -17.13 7.91
CA LEU A 147 10.22 -18.34 7.63
C LEU A 147 10.81 -18.97 8.89
N THR A 148 11.22 -18.15 9.86
CA THR A 148 11.66 -18.64 11.17
C THR A 148 10.52 -19.33 11.93
N GLU A 149 9.32 -18.75 11.89
CA GLU A 149 8.17 -19.22 12.66
C GLU A 149 7.44 -20.42 12.04
N ILE A 150 7.50 -20.59 10.71
CA ILE A 150 6.85 -21.70 9.99
C ILE A 150 7.66 -23.00 10.02
N SER A 151 8.96 -22.92 10.32
CA SER A 151 9.89 -24.05 10.29
C SER A 151 9.71 -25.10 11.42
N PRO A 152 9.35 -24.73 12.66
CA PRO A 152 9.21 -25.72 13.75
C PRO A 152 7.99 -26.65 13.55
N PRO A 153 8.14 -27.97 13.82
CA PRO A 153 7.03 -28.93 13.67
C PRO A 153 5.87 -28.69 14.65
N ASP A 154 6.14 -28.07 15.80
CA ASP A 154 5.13 -27.76 16.84
C ASP A 154 4.10 -26.71 16.39
N HIS A 155 4.33 -26.00 15.29
CA HIS A 155 3.40 -25.01 14.74
C HIS A 155 2.53 -25.55 13.58
N ALA A 156 2.36 -26.89 13.48
CA ALA A 156 1.55 -27.51 12.42
C ALA A 156 0.14 -26.90 12.30
N MET A 157 -0.51 -26.55 13.42
CA MET A 157 -1.82 -25.89 13.42
C MET A 157 -1.79 -24.46 12.85
N MET A 158 -0.67 -23.74 13.00
CA MET A 158 -0.52 -22.36 12.51
C MET A 158 0.09 -22.28 11.11
N ARG A 159 0.53 -23.41 10.53
CA ARG A 159 1.19 -23.44 9.22
C ARG A 159 0.37 -22.75 8.14
N GLY A 160 -0.92 -23.05 8.04
CA GLY A 160 -1.81 -22.43 7.03
C GLY A 160 -1.95 -20.91 7.21
N TRP A 161 -1.96 -20.44 8.46
CA TRP A 161 -1.98 -19.01 8.76
C TRP A 161 -0.67 -18.34 8.34
N TRP A 162 0.47 -18.93 8.68
CA TRP A 162 1.80 -18.42 8.28
C TRP A 162 2.01 -18.45 6.77
N GLN A 163 1.55 -19.50 6.08
CA GLN A 163 1.52 -19.58 4.62
C GLN A 163 0.73 -18.41 4.01
N SER A 164 -0.45 -18.11 4.58
CA SER A 164 -1.26 -16.98 4.15
C SER A 164 -0.56 -15.64 4.38
N GLN A 165 0.15 -15.48 5.50
CA GLN A 165 0.97 -14.28 5.74
C GLN A 165 2.12 -14.17 4.74
N LEU A 166 2.80 -15.27 4.43
CA LEU A 166 3.90 -15.30 3.46
C LEU A 166 3.43 -14.90 2.07
N VAL A 167 2.32 -15.49 1.59
CA VAL A 167 1.66 -15.14 0.32
C VAL A 167 1.33 -13.64 0.29
N ASN A 168 0.78 -13.10 1.39
CA ASN A 168 0.46 -11.68 1.47
C ASN A 168 1.69 -10.77 1.37
N GLN A 169 2.84 -11.13 1.97
CA GLN A 169 4.07 -10.34 1.83
C GLN A 169 4.64 -10.43 0.42
N LEU A 170 4.67 -11.63 -0.16
CA LEU A 170 5.18 -11.84 -1.52
C LEU A 170 4.34 -11.13 -2.60
N ARG A 171 3.06 -10.83 -2.33
CA ARG A 171 2.22 -10.03 -3.24
C ARG A 171 2.57 -8.54 -3.27
N LYS A 172 3.24 -8.02 -2.24
CA LYS A 172 3.48 -6.57 -2.11
C LYS A 172 4.48 -6.03 -3.12
N PHE A 173 5.62 -6.70 -3.30
CA PHE A 173 6.70 -6.18 -4.13
C PHE A 173 7.16 -7.23 -5.14
N PRO A 174 7.03 -6.98 -6.46
CA PRO A 174 7.47 -7.91 -7.49
C PRO A 174 8.95 -8.29 -7.38
N ALA A 175 9.83 -7.32 -7.12
CA ALA A 175 11.26 -7.56 -6.96
C ALA A 175 11.59 -8.48 -5.76
N VAL A 176 10.91 -8.27 -4.62
CA VAL A 176 11.06 -9.12 -3.43
C VAL A 176 10.54 -10.52 -3.72
N ARG A 177 9.40 -10.63 -4.39
CA ARG A 177 8.82 -11.91 -4.80
C ARG A 177 9.79 -12.73 -5.65
N LEU A 178 10.35 -12.15 -6.70
CA LEU A 178 11.30 -12.82 -7.59
C LEU A 178 12.52 -13.36 -6.83
N ARG A 179 13.06 -12.55 -5.91
CA ARG A 179 14.18 -12.96 -5.04
C ARG A 179 13.81 -14.17 -4.18
N TYR A 180 12.64 -14.16 -3.55
CA TYR A 180 12.27 -15.18 -2.56
C TYR A 180 11.67 -16.45 -3.16
N LEU A 181 11.05 -16.40 -4.35
CA LEU A 181 10.58 -17.62 -5.02
C LEU A 181 11.73 -18.55 -5.47
N SER A 182 12.94 -18.01 -5.54
CA SER A 182 14.16 -18.79 -5.80
C SER A 182 14.72 -19.49 -4.55
N ASP A 183 14.24 -19.16 -3.35
CA ASP A 183 14.69 -19.72 -2.07
C ASP A 183 13.93 -21.01 -1.74
N ASP A 184 14.66 -22.09 -1.48
CA ASP A 184 14.09 -23.41 -1.16
C ASP A 184 13.29 -23.40 0.15
N ARG A 185 13.61 -22.51 1.10
CA ARG A 185 12.84 -22.34 2.34
C ARG A 185 11.43 -21.86 2.03
N VAL A 186 11.30 -20.92 1.10
CA VAL A 186 10.00 -20.36 0.67
C VAL A 186 9.21 -21.41 -0.10
N ARG A 187 9.84 -22.14 -1.02
CA ARG A 187 9.16 -23.23 -1.75
C ARG A 187 8.63 -24.31 -0.81
N SER A 188 9.45 -24.70 0.17
CA SER A 188 9.06 -25.68 1.20
C SER A 188 7.94 -25.15 2.10
N ALA A 189 7.99 -23.87 2.45
CA ALA A 189 6.96 -23.20 3.23
C ALA A 189 5.62 -23.13 2.47
N LEU A 190 5.65 -22.90 1.16
CA LEU A 190 4.47 -22.82 0.29
C LEU A 190 3.94 -24.17 -0.19
N ALA A 191 4.56 -25.28 0.19
CA ALA A 191 4.08 -26.62 -0.16
C ALA A 191 2.64 -26.83 0.35
N GLY A 192 1.74 -27.22 -0.55
CA GLY A 192 0.31 -27.46 -0.26
C GLY A 192 -0.58 -26.22 -0.33
N VAL A 193 -0.04 -25.03 -0.66
CA VAL A 193 -0.87 -23.87 -1.02
C VAL A 193 -1.49 -24.10 -2.40
N ASP A 194 -2.74 -23.67 -2.56
CA ASP A 194 -3.49 -23.78 -3.83
C ASP A 194 -2.71 -23.14 -4.99
N ALA A 195 -2.58 -23.90 -6.09
CA ALA A 195 -1.92 -23.45 -7.31
C ALA A 195 -2.52 -22.16 -7.87
N ALA A 196 -3.84 -21.97 -7.79
CA ALA A 196 -4.50 -20.75 -8.26
C ALA A 196 -4.04 -19.49 -7.48
N VAL A 197 -3.73 -19.65 -6.20
CA VAL A 197 -3.21 -18.57 -5.35
C VAL A 197 -1.79 -18.19 -5.74
N LEU A 198 -0.97 -19.17 -6.15
CA LEU A 198 0.38 -18.97 -6.65
C LEU A 198 0.38 -18.37 -8.07
N ASP A 199 -0.52 -18.83 -8.94
CA ASP A 199 -0.65 -18.36 -10.32
C ASP A 199 -1.12 -16.89 -10.40
N SER A 200 -2.02 -16.50 -9.50
CA SER A 200 -2.39 -15.07 -9.36
C SER A 200 -1.22 -14.17 -8.92
N MET A 201 -0.14 -14.73 -8.37
CA MET A 201 1.07 -13.98 -8.03
C MET A 201 2.05 -13.87 -9.21
N THR A 202 2.07 -14.84 -10.12
CA THR A 202 2.99 -14.87 -11.28
C THR A 202 2.41 -14.19 -12.52
N SER A 203 1.11 -14.27 -12.76
CA SER A 203 0.42 -13.60 -13.89
C SER A 203 0.62 -12.08 -13.90
N THR A 204 0.67 -11.43 -12.74
CA THR A 204 1.01 -9.99 -12.63
C THR A 204 2.45 -9.65 -13.04
N ALA A 205 3.35 -10.63 -13.21
CA ALA A 205 4.72 -10.42 -13.65
C ALA A 205 4.90 -10.60 -15.17
N GLU A 206 4.12 -11.47 -15.83
CA GLU A 206 4.29 -11.81 -17.25
C GLU A 206 3.76 -10.75 -18.21
N GLU A 207 2.71 -10.00 -17.84
CA GLU A 207 2.22 -8.88 -18.65
C GLU A 207 3.25 -7.74 -18.80
N HIS A 208 4.30 -7.71 -17.96
CA HIS A 208 5.26 -6.61 -17.89
C HIS A 208 6.65 -6.92 -18.47
N SER A 209 6.93 -8.16 -18.90
CA SER A 209 8.16 -8.45 -19.66
C SER A 209 8.04 -8.07 -21.15
N GLY A 210 6.84 -7.77 -21.65
CA GLY A 210 6.58 -7.40 -23.05
C GLY A 210 6.66 -5.90 -23.36
N ALA A 211 6.71 -5.03 -22.35
CA ALA A 211 6.62 -3.57 -22.53
C ALA A 211 7.98 -2.83 -22.53
N VAL A 212 9.10 -3.52 -22.30
CA VAL A 212 10.46 -2.92 -22.28
C VAL A 212 11.24 -3.20 -23.59
N ALA A 213 10.61 -3.82 -24.59
CA ALA A 213 11.19 -4.10 -25.89
C ALA A 213 10.31 -3.59 -27.03
N ALA A 214 10.12 -2.27 -27.13
CA ALA A 214 9.66 -1.59 -28.33
C ALA A 214 10.15 -0.13 -28.33
#